data_AF-A0A4S8XK29-F1
#
_entry.id   AF-A0A4S8XK29-F1
#
_cell.length_a   1.000
_cell.length_b   1.000
_cell.length_c   1.000
_cell.angle_alpha   90.00
_cell.angle_beta   90.00
_cell.angle_gamma   90.00
#
_symmetry.space_group_name_H-M   'P 1'
#
loop_
_entity.id
_entity.type
_entity.pdbx_description
1 polymer ?
#
loop_
_entity_poly.entity_id
_entity_poly.type
_entity_poly.pdbx_seq_one_letter_code
_entity_poly.pdbx_strand_id
1 'polypeptide(L)'
;MTCLLDLSHELLQGILSEVDGHDLAALNATCRAFNSFVKGNRILCKSVYLRSWDHPAEAEPCWETSVRNLVALKKLLESENFETKREAFEWAAPLITPLLTVKNGKKNTRFLANLFKSQNNIDAFLASSSLFESAGNLTQQPATTSELRQLAAKLHCLYGVPIDCQIPPMLVHEDSDDNSPSPSYSVLWHPDSAAESVQIPTNNYARAVVYDLRRYTEESFWGPFKSDGSQNVDWEKVEAIMVVLGYNMRLFNRRAPHVFEPIWETPFNGASPNSYVSAPPKGLVREPSPPGDLDMQDPYGITGEWMRVVCFLDYHDLFAFNFLHSVPADQPRDPINTREAIRIIRLKLRVSAIEPPGPEDGQDYPVVSFTGTSWSLHASWDANANSQIRGVVRQTPEGEIRWTTFSIFHSEERWRSEGIQVGGIRSGRGVLGNWFDKDFDRHGPAGPTAFWKVSDYIEDKDAEEGAPDDASLGDDDSDGDTEYMSD
;
A
#
# COMPACT_ATOMS: atom_id res chain seq x y z
N MET A 1 -23.41 -47.99 -26.20
CA MET A 1 -22.59 -46.80 -25.94
C MET A 1 -23.36 -45.97 -24.93
N THR A 2 -22.82 -45.75 -23.74
CA THR A 2 -23.38 -44.81 -22.76
C THR A 2 -23.00 -43.39 -23.17
N CYS A 3 -23.98 -42.53 -23.38
CA CYS A 3 -23.73 -41.12 -23.67
C CYS A 3 -23.56 -40.33 -22.36
N LEU A 4 -22.85 -39.20 -22.41
CA LEU A 4 -22.62 -38.34 -21.24
C LEU A 4 -23.93 -37.89 -20.56
N LEU A 5 -25.00 -37.68 -21.35
CA LEU A 5 -26.32 -37.30 -20.85
C LEU A 5 -27.13 -38.46 -20.25
N ASP A 6 -26.65 -39.71 -20.40
CA ASP A 6 -27.28 -40.89 -19.80
C ASP A 6 -26.75 -41.15 -18.37
N LEU A 7 -25.78 -40.35 -17.90
CA LEU A 7 -25.27 -40.43 -16.54
C LEU A 7 -26.30 -39.92 -15.53
N SER A 8 -26.19 -40.39 -14.28
CA SER A 8 -27.00 -39.84 -13.19
C SER A 8 -26.67 -38.36 -12.95
N HIS A 9 -27.63 -37.62 -12.40
CA HIS A 9 -27.44 -36.20 -12.11
C HIS A 9 -26.26 -35.94 -11.17
N GLU A 10 -25.95 -36.86 -10.26
CA GLU A 10 -24.82 -36.77 -9.34
C GLU A 10 -23.48 -36.92 -10.07
N LEU A 11 -23.38 -37.87 -11.01
CA LEU A 11 -22.18 -38.03 -11.84
C LEU A 11 -22.01 -36.84 -12.78
N LEU A 12 -23.10 -36.36 -13.38
CA LEU A 12 -23.07 -35.18 -14.24
C LEU A 12 -22.67 -33.93 -13.45
N GLN A 13 -23.20 -33.76 -12.23
CA GLN A 13 -22.82 -32.71 -11.30
C GLN A 13 -21.32 -32.77 -10.99
N GLY A 14 -20.80 -33.95 -10.66
CA GLY A 14 -19.38 -34.15 -10.35
C GLY A 14 -18.46 -33.85 -11.54
N ILE A 15 -18.86 -34.23 -12.76
CA ILE A 15 -18.09 -33.93 -13.97
C ILE A 15 -18.12 -32.43 -14.27
N LEU A 16 -19.31 -31.81 -14.22
CA LEU A 16 -19.47 -30.40 -14.54
C LEU A 16 -18.92 -29.47 -13.45
N SER A 17 -18.77 -29.92 -12.20
CA SER A 17 -18.06 -29.14 -11.18
C SER A 17 -16.56 -29.02 -11.46
N GLU A 18 -16.02 -29.89 -12.33
CA GLU A 18 -14.61 -29.88 -12.70
C GLU A 18 -14.29 -28.94 -13.88
N VAL A 19 -15.30 -28.35 -14.54
CA VAL A 19 -15.08 -27.42 -15.64
C VAL A 19 -14.95 -25.98 -15.15
N ASP A 20 -14.24 -25.16 -15.93
CA ASP A 20 -14.13 -23.73 -15.66
C ASP A 20 -15.43 -23.00 -16.03
N GLY A 21 -15.67 -21.84 -15.43
CA GLY A 21 -16.89 -21.05 -15.68
C GLY A 21 -17.09 -20.68 -17.15
N HIS A 22 -16.01 -20.51 -17.91
CA HIS A 22 -16.06 -20.30 -19.36
C HIS A 22 -16.72 -21.47 -20.09
N ASP A 23 -16.23 -22.67 -19.81
CA ASP A 23 -16.65 -23.90 -20.48
C ASP A 23 -18.03 -24.32 -19.99
N LEU A 24 -18.38 -24.03 -18.74
CA LEU A 24 -19.74 -24.18 -18.25
C LEU A 24 -20.74 -23.35 -19.07
N ALA A 25 -20.37 -22.11 -19.43
CA ALA A 25 -21.21 -21.26 -20.28
C ALA A 25 -21.34 -21.83 -21.70
N ALA A 26 -20.26 -22.38 -22.27
CA ALA A 26 -20.29 -23.05 -23.56
C ALA A 26 -21.17 -24.30 -23.52
N LEU A 27 -21.01 -25.16 -22.50
CA LEU A 27 -21.82 -26.35 -22.29
C LEU A 27 -23.31 -26.02 -22.16
N ASN A 28 -23.64 -24.95 -21.42
CA ASN A 28 -25.01 -24.44 -21.27
C ASN A 28 -25.65 -24.03 -22.61
N ALA A 29 -24.84 -23.64 -23.60
CA ALA A 29 -25.30 -23.27 -24.94
C ALA A 29 -25.39 -24.44 -25.92
N THR A 30 -24.84 -25.63 -25.59
CA THR A 30 -24.74 -26.75 -26.56
C THR A 30 -26.07 -27.44 -26.83
N CYS A 31 -26.86 -27.74 -25.81
CA CYS A 31 -28.13 -28.48 -25.95
C CYS A 31 -29.13 -28.16 -24.83
N ARG A 32 -30.41 -28.49 -25.07
CA ARG A 32 -31.49 -28.25 -24.10
C ARG A 32 -31.28 -28.97 -22.78
N ALA A 33 -30.71 -30.18 -22.80
CA ALA A 33 -30.48 -30.97 -21.58
C ALA A 33 -29.45 -30.30 -20.66
N PHE A 34 -28.29 -29.90 -21.21
CA PHE A 34 -27.30 -29.13 -20.44
C PHE A 34 -27.85 -27.77 -20.01
N ASN A 35 -28.61 -27.10 -20.88
CA ASN A 35 -29.24 -25.84 -20.52
C ASN A 35 -30.15 -25.96 -19.29
N SER A 36 -31.04 -26.97 -19.30
CA SER A 36 -31.94 -27.25 -18.18
C SER A 36 -31.21 -27.73 -16.93
N PHE A 37 -30.06 -28.41 -17.08
CA PHE A 37 -29.27 -28.89 -15.95
C PHE A 37 -28.46 -27.78 -15.26
N VAL A 38 -27.92 -26.83 -16.03
CA VAL A 38 -27.10 -25.73 -15.50
C VAL A 38 -27.98 -24.61 -14.94
N LYS A 39 -29.07 -24.26 -15.65
CA LYS A 39 -29.95 -23.14 -15.27
C LYS A 39 -30.63 -23.41 -13.92
N GLY A 40 -30.42 -22.51 -12.95
CA GLY A 40 -30.98 -22.66 -11.59
C GLY A 40 -30.25 -23.68 -10.70
N ASN A 41 -29.20 -24.35 -11.21
CA ASN A 41 -28.40 -25.27 -10.41
C ASN A 41 -27.36 -24.50 -9.59
N ARG A 42 -27.80 -24.05 -8.41
CA ARG A 42 -27.00 -23.27 -7.46
C ARG A 42 -25.76 -24.03 -6.96
N ILE A 43 -25.89 -25.35 -6.75
CA ILE A 43 -24.79 -26.17 -6.22
C ILE A 43 -23.67 -26.26 -7.25
N LEU A 44 -24.01 -26.47 -8.53
CA LEU A 44 -23.02 -26.49 -9.61
C LEU A 44 -22.28 -25.17 -9.75
N CYS A 45 -23.03 -24.06 -9.80
CA CYS A 45 -22.42 -22.74 -9.90
C CYS A 45 -21.53 -22.41 -8.70
N LYS A 46 -21.93 -22.82 -7.49
CA LYS A 46 -21.10 -22.69 -6.27
C LYS A 46 -19.80 -23.50 -6.38
N SER A 47 -19.87 -24.77 -6.80
CA SER A 47 -18.68 -25.61 -6.97
C SER A 47 -17.71 -25.03 -8.00
N VAL A 48 -18.22 -24.61 -9.15
CA VAL A 48 -17.40 -24.00 -10.22
C VAL A 48 -16.78 -22.68 -9.77
N TYR A 49 -17.54 -21.86 -9.02
CA TYR A 49 -17.01 -20.64 -8.44
C TYR A 49 -15.85 -20.91 -7.47
N LEU A 50 -16.08 -21.76 -6.45
CA LEU A 50 -15.12 -22.01 -5.38
C LEU A 50 -13.85 -22.76 -5.85
N ARG A 51 -13.92 -23.43 -7.00
CA ARG A 51 -12.75 -23.99 -7.69
C ARG A 51 -11.78 -22.86 -8.07
N SER A 52 -12.30 -21.80 -8.69
CA SER A 52 -11.50 -20.72 -9.30
C SER A 52 -11.24 -19.53 -8.38
N TRP A 53 -12.19 -19.17 -7.52
CA TRP A 53 -12.15 -17.97 -6.68
C TRP A 53 -12.39 -18.31 -5.20
N ASP A 54 -12.01 -17.39 -4.32
CA ASP A 54 -12.19 -17.55 -2.87
C ASP A 54 -13.63 -17.31 -2.46
N HIS A 55 -14.06 -17.97 -1.37
CA HIS A 55 -15.42 -17.80 -0.85
C HIS A 55 -15.66 -16.34 -0.44
N PRO A 56 -16.73 -15.69 -0.95
CA PRO A 56 -17.04 -14.30 -0.60
C PRO A 56 -17.30 -14.15 0.90
N ALA A 57 -16.99 -12.97 1.45
CA ALA A 57 -17.04 -12.73 2.90
C ALA A 57 -18.46 -12.51 3.46
N GLU A 58 -19.41 -12.12 2.62
CA GLU A 58 -20.79 -11.77 3.00
C GLU A 58 -21.78 -12.94 2.84
N ALA A 59 -23.08 -12.64 2.96
CA ALA A 59 -24.18 -13.57 2.70
C ALA A 59 -24.04 -14.28 1.34
N GLU A 60 -24.56 -15.51 1.24
CA GLU A 60 -24.42 -16.30 0.01
C GLU A 60 -24.93 -15.52 -1.22
N PRO A 61 -24.06 -15.23 -2.20
CA PRO A 61 -24.48 -14.48 -3.38
C PRO A 61 -25.28 -15.38 -4.34
N CYS A 62 -25.84 -14.75 -5.36
CA CYS A 62 -26.29 -15.50 -6.53
C CYS A 62 -25.07 -16.09 -7.26
N TRP A 63 -24.80 -17.38 -7.04
CA TRP A 63 -23.66 -18.09 -7.64
C TRP A 63 -23.66 -18.03 -9.17
N GLU A 64 -24.83 -18.14 -9.80
CA GLU A 64 -24.98 -18.08 -11.26
C GLU A 64 -24.54 -16.71 -11.79
N THR A 65 -25.03 -15.62 -11.19
CA THR A 65 -24.64 -14.25 -11.55
C THR A 65 -23.16 -14.00 -11.26
N SER A 66 -22.64 -14.51 -10.14
CA SER A 66 -21.24 -14.32 -9.74
C SER A 66 -20.27 -14.97 -10.72
N VAL A 67 -20.51 -16.24 -11.10
CA VAL A 67 -19.71 -16.94 -12.12
C VAL A 67 -19.77 -16.19 -13.45
N ARG A 68 -20.97 -15.76 -13.89
CA ARG A 68 -21.14 -15.03 -15.14
C ARG A 68 -20.36 -13.71 -15.13
N ASN A 69 -20.46 -12.92 -14.07
CA ASN A 69 -19.78 -11.64 -13.94
C ASN A 69 -18.26 -11.81 -13.91
N LEU A 70 -17.73 -12.77 -13.16
CA LEU A 70 -16.29 -13.01 -13.09
C LEU A 70 -15.71 -13.57 -14.39
N VAL A 71 -16.46 -14.41 -15.11
CA VAL A 71 -16.06 -14.86 -16.45
C VAL A 71 -16.06 -13.68 -17.44
N ALA A 72 -17.06 -12.80 -17.37
CA ALA A 72 -17.08 -11.59 -18.21
C ALA A 72 -15.95 -10.63 -17.86
N LEU A 73 -15.66 -10.43 -16.57
CA LEU A 73 -14.55 -9.61 -16.09
C LEU A 73 -13.20 -10.17 -16.56
N LYS A 74 -13.01 -11.50 -16.45
CA LYS A 74 -11.82 -12.18 -16.96
C LYS A 74 -11.63 -11.89 -18.46
N LYS A 75 -12.68 -12.09 -19.27
CA LYS A 75 -12.65 -11.81 -20.72
C LYS A 75 -12.34 -10.34 -21.04
N LEU A 76 -12.92 -9.42 -20.28
CA LEU A 76 -12.66 -7.98 -20.44
C LEU A 76 -11.18 -7.67 -20.18
N LEU A 77 -10.62 -8.18 -19.07
CA LEU A 77 -9.24 -7.93 -18.68
C LEU A 77 -8.22 -8.67 -19.58
N GLU A 78 -8.61 -9.79 -20.19
CA GLU A 78 -7.84 -10.52 -21.21
C GLU A 78 -7.92 -9.88 -22.60
N SER A 79 -8.88 -8.99 -22.87
CA SER A 79 -9.01 -8.28 -24.13
C SER A 79 -7.76 -7.44 -24.43
N GLU A 80 -7.39 -7.31 -25.70
CA GLU A 80 -6.33 -6.39 -26.12
C GLU A 80 -6.83 -4.95 -26.30
N ASN A 81 -8.15 -4.77 -26.45
CA ASN A 81 -8.76 -3.47 -26.72
C ASN A 81 -8.79 -2.58 -25.46
N PHE A 82 -7.93 -1.57 -25.44
CA PHE A 82 -7.83 -0.58 -24.38
C PHE A 82 -9.12 0.23 -24.19
N GLU A 83 -9.77 0.66 -25.28
CA GLU A 83 -10.97 1.50 -25.21
C GLU A 83 -12.13 0.77 -24.53
N THR A 84 -12.31 -0.51 -24.88
CA THR A 84 -13.33 -1.35 -24.22
C THR A 84 -13.08 -1.48 -22.72
N LYS A 85 -11.82 -1.56 -22.29
CA LYS A 85 -11.46 -1.62 -20.86
C LYS A 85 -11.81 -0.33 -20.15
N ARG A 86 -11.45 0.81 -20.76
CA ARG A 86 -11.72 2.15 -20.23
C ARG A 86 -13.22 2.40 -20.08
N GLU A 87 -14.01 2.11 -21.12
CA GLU A 87 -15.47 2.27 -21.09
C GLU A 87 -16.14 1.34 -20.06
N ALA A 88 -15.58 0.14 -19.85
CA ALA A 88 -16.12 -0.83 -18.91
C ALA A 88 -15.66 -0.60 -17.46
N PHE A 89 -14.85 0.42 -17.18
CA PHE A 89 -14.29 0.68 -15.84
C PHE A 89 -15.39 0.78 -14.77
N GLU A 90 -16.45 1.55 -15.03
CA GLU A 90 -17.58 1.74 -14.12
C GLU A 90 -18.28 0.42 -13.75
N TRP A 91 -18.38 -0.51 -14.70
CA TRP A 91 -18.98 -1.82 -14.47
C TRP A 91 -18.02 -2.79 -13.78
N ALA A 92 -16.74 -2.78 -14.15
CA ALA A 92 -15.77 -3.77 -13.72
C ALA A 92 -15.14 -3.45 -12.35
N ALA A 93 -14.91 -2.18 -12.02
CA ALA A 93 -14.25 -1.81 -10.76
C ALA A 93 -15.04 -2.26 -9.50
N PRO A 94 -16.39 -2.13 -9.44
CA PRO A 94 -17.18 -2.68 -8.34
C PRO A 94 -17.16 -4.22 -8.24
N LEU A 95 -16.73 -4.94 -9.29
CA LEU A 95 -16.53 -6.39 -9.23
C LEU A 95 -15.13 -6.76 -8.71
N ILE A 96 -14.13 -5.91 -8.93
CA ILE A 96 -12.75 -6.14 -8.50
C ILE A 96 -12.60 -5.90 -6.99
N THR A 97 -13.16 -4.81 -6.47
CA THR A 97 -12.98 -4.42 -5.06
C THR A 97 -13.42 -5.51 -4.07
N PRO A 98 -14.61 -6.14 -4.20
CA PRO A 98 -15.04 -7.20 -3.29
C PRO A 98 -14.16 -8.45 -3.34
N LEU A 99 -13.48 -8.73 -4.46
CA LEU A 99 -12.55 -9.86 -4.54
C LEU A 99 -11.33 -9.66 -3.65
N LEU A 100 -10.90 -8.40 -3.48
CA LEU A 100 -9.74 -8.02 -2.68
C LEU A 100 -10.07 -7.96 -1.18
N THR A 101 -11.32 -7.72 -0.80
CA THR A 101 -11.76 -7.67 0.61
C THR A 101 -12.06 -9.04 1.22
N VAL A 102 -11.97 -10.13 0.44
CA VAL A 102 -12.13 -11.49 0.97
C VAL A 102 -11.00 -11.82 1.93
N LYS A 103 -11.34 -12.24 3.15
CA LYS A 103 -10.37 -12.69 4.17
C LYS A 103 -9.47 -13.79 3.59
N ASN A 104 -8.15 -13.61 3.65
CA ASN A 104 -7.18 -14.56 3.08
C ASN A 104 -7.44 -14.92 1.59
N GLY A 105 -7.88 -13.96 0.78
CA GLY A 105 -8.23 -14.11 -0.64
C GLY A 105 -7.05 -14.42 -1.59
N LYS A 106 -6.33 -15.52 -1.36
CA LYS A 106 -5.12 -15.90 -2.13
C LYS A 106 -5.42 -16.28 -3.58
N LYS A 107 -6.55 -16.92 -3.88
CA LYS A 107 -6.94 -17.23 -5.27
C LYS A 107 -7.31 -15.95 -6.01
N ASN A 108 -8.08 -15.07 -5.36
CA ASN A 108 -8.53 -13.81 -5.93
C ASN A 108 -7.37 -12.86 -6.23
N THR A 109 -6.47 -12.65 -5.27
CA THR A 109 -5.26 -11.83 -5.45
C THR A 109 -4.36 -12.39 -6.54
N ARG A 110 -4.14 -13.71 -6.61
CA ARG A 110 -3.38 -14.36 -7.70
C ARG A 110 -4.06 -14.20 -9.06
N PHE A 111 -5.38 -14.34 -9.12
CA PHE A 111 -6.17 -14.13 -10.32
C PHE A 111 -6.01 -12.70 -10.87
N LEU A 112 -6.18 -11.70 -10.01
CA LEU A 112 -6.01 -10.30 -10.39
C LEU A 112 -4.55 -9.96 -10.73
N ALA A 113 -3.58 -10.42 -9.94
CA ALA A 113 -2.16 -10.19 -10.20
C ALA A 113 -1.72 -10.70 -11.57
N ASN A 114 -2.27 -11.83 -12.03
CA ASN A 114 -1.98 -12.33 -13.38
C ASN A 114 -2.56 -11.46 -14.49
N LEU A 115 -3.78 -10.95 -14.31
CA LEU A 115 -4.45 -10.10 -15.30
C LEU A 115 -3.82 -8.70 -15.37
N PHE A 116 -3.42 -8.13 -14.23
CA PHE A 116 -2.76 -6.83 -14.13
C PHE A 116 -1.26 -6.85 -14.46
N LYS A 117 -0.76 -7.92 -15.11
CA LYS A 117 0.52 -7.88 -15.83
C LYS A 117 0.44 -7.08 -17.13
N SER A 118 -0.77 -6.93 -17.69
CA SER A 118 -1.00 -6.13 -18.89
C SER A 118 -0.99 -4.64 -18.55
N GLN A 119 -0.14 -3.87 -19.25
CA GLN A 119 -0.08 -2.41 -19.10
C GLN A 119 -1.44 -1.76 -19.40
N ASN A 120 -2.20 -2.27 -20.37
CA ASN A 120 -3.53 -1.75 -20.70
C ASN A 120 -4.51 -1.89 -19.50
N ASN A 121 -4.36 -2.92 -18.66
CA ASN A 121 -5.17 -3.05 -17.45
C ASN A 121 -4.73 -2.06 -16.37
N ILE A 122 -3.41 -1.87 -16.21
CA ILE A 122 -2.85 -0.87 -15.28
C ILE A 122 -3.33 0.53 -15.68
N ASP A 123 -3.16 0.90 -16.94
CA ASP A 123 -3.49 2.24 -17.42
C ASP A 123 -5.00 2.52 -17.35
N ALA A 124 -5.85 1.57 -17.71
CA ALA A 124 -7.30 1.77 -17.72
C ALA A 124 -7.95 1.77 -16.32
N PHE A 125 -7.41 0.99 -15.37
CA PHE A 125 -8.05 0.77 -14.06
C PHE A 125 -7.34 1.40 -12.87
N LEU A 126 -6.02 1.59 -12.95
CA LEU A 126 -5.20 2.08 -11.84
C LEU A 126 -4.69 3.50 -12.10
N ALA A 127 -4.41 3.85 -13.36
CA ALA A 127 -3.90 5.17 -13.76
C ALA A 127 -5.02 6.15 -14.19
N SER A 128 -6.16 6.09 -13.49
CA SER A 128 -7.38 6.82 -13.84
C SER A 128 -7.82 7.82 -12.74
N SER A 129 -6.94 8.18 -11.83
CA SER A 129 -7.15 9.25 -10.85
C SER A 129 -6.79 10.63 -11.42
N SER A 130 -7.09 11.69 -10.67
CA SER A 130 -6.74 13.07 -11.03
C SER A 130 -5.22 13.30 -11.07
N LEU A 131 -4.42 12.46 -10.38
CA LEU A 131 -2.96 12.53 -10.46
C LEU A 131 -2.46 12.36 -11.89
N PHE A 132 -3.12 11.48 -12.66
CA PHE A 132 -2.76 11.15 -14.04
C PHE A 132 -3.29 12.16 -15.06
N GLU A 133 -4.05 13.18 -14.64
CA GLU A 133 -4.38 14.32 -15.52
C GLU A 133 -3.11 15.07 -15.95
N SER A 134 -2.18 15.27 -15.01
CA SER A 134 -0.91 15.95 -15.27
C SER A 134 0.26 14.99 -15.44
N ALA A 135 0.27 13.88 -14.69
CA ALA A 135 1.37 12.91 -14.74
C ALA A 135 1.22 11.86 -15.84
N GLY A 136 0.01 11.62 -16.33
CA GLY A 136 -0.32 10.53 -17.24
C GLY A 136 0.14 10.78 -18.67
N ASN A 137 0.06 9.74 -19.49
CA ASN A 137 0.36 9.75 -20.92
C ASN A 137 -0.93 9.56 -21.75
N LEU A 138 -0.81 9.14 -23.02
CA LEU A 138 -1.96 8.96 -23.92
C LEU A 138 -2.95 7.87 -23.44
N THR A 139 -2.49 6.86 -22.70
CA THR A 139 -3.32 5.76 -22.18
C THR A 139 -3.74 5.96 -20.73
N GLN A 140 -3.15 6.92 -20.02
CA GLN A 140 -3.42 7.19 -18.61
C GLN A 140 -4.13 8.52 -18.49
N GLN A 141 -5.43 8.46 -18.25
CA GLN A 141 -6.31 9.60 -18.26
C GLN A 141 -7.27 9.50 -17.08
N PRO A 142 -7.58 10.62 -16.40
CA PRO A 142 -8.51 10.60 -15.27
C PRO A 142 -9.89 10.10 -15.70
N ALA A 143 -10.54 9.35 -14.81
CA ALA A 143 -11.93 8.97 -14.98
C ALA A 143 -12.85 10.20 -14.94
N THR A 144 -14.01 10.08 -15.60
CA THR A 144 -14.96 11.19 -15.81
C THR A 144 -15.55 11.72 -14.49
N THR A 145 -15.86 10.85 -13.54
CA THR A 145 -16.48 11.21 -12.26
C THR A 145 -15.50 11.12 -11.09
N SER A 146 -15.74 11.92 -10.06
CA SER A 146 -14.89 11.94 -8.85
C SER A 146 -14.88 10.58 -8.15
N GLU A 147 -16.03 9.90 -8.12
CA GLU A 147 -16.21 8.60 -7.50
C GLU A 147 -15.37 7.53 -8.19
N LEU A 148 -15.32 7.55 -9.53
CA LEU A 148 -14.49 6.64 -10.30
C LEU A 148 -13.00 6.93 -10.14
N ARG A 149 -12.60 8.20 -10.03
CA ARG A 149 -11.19 8.57 -9.75
C ARG A 149 -10.73 8.08 -8.38
N GLN A 150 -11.56 8.27 -7.36
CA GLN A 150 -11.30 7.75 -6.00
C GLN A 150 -11.24 6.22 -5.98
N LEU A 151 -12.11 5.54 -6.74
CA LEU A 151 -12.08 4.08 -6.88
C LEU A 151 -10.83 3.59 -7.61
N ALA A 152 -10.38 4.27 -8.67
CA ALA A 152 -9.13 3.95 -9.36
C ALA A 152 -7.92 4.10 -8.42
N ALA A 153 -7.86 5.21 -7.69
CA ALA A 153 -6.80 5.45 -6.71
C ALA A 153 -6.81 4.40 -5.58
N LYS A 154 -7.99 3.99 -5.10
CA LYS A 154 -8.13 2.87 -4.13
C LYS A 154 -7.61 1.56 -4.71
N LEU A 155 -7.97 1.24 -5.96
CA LEU A 155 -7.48 0.05 -6.64
C LEU A 155 -5.96 0.09 -6.84
N HIS A 156 -5.37 1.25 -7.13
CA HIS A 156 -3.92 1.41 -7.22
C HIS A 156 -3.25 1.22 -5.85
N CYS A 157 -3.83 1.75 -4.78
CA CYS A 157 -3.35 1.50 -3.40
C CYS A 157 -3.41 0.00 -3.04
N LEU A 158 -4.47 -0.70 -3.45
CA LEU A 158 -4.62 -2.16 -3.28
C LEU A 158 -3.72 -2.97 -4.24
N TYR A 159 -3.39 -2.45 -5.42
CA TYR A 159 -2.38 -3.02 -6.30
C TYR A 159 -1.01 -2.96 -5.62
N GLY A 160 -0.68 -1.81 -5.03
CA GLY A 160 0.46 -1.65 -4.12
C GLY A 160 1.81 -1.55 -4.77
N VAL A 161 1.86 -1.30 -6.07
CA VAL A 161 3.10 -1.03 -6.78
C VAL A 161 2.97 0.35 -7.39
N PRO A 162 3.84 1.31 -7.02
CA PRO A 162 3.83 2.65 -7.59
C PRO A 162 3.94 2.62 -9.11
N ILE A 163 2.95 3.24 -9.77
CA ILE A 163 2.97 3.54 -11.19
C ILE A 163 3.76 4.85 -11.37
N ASP A 164 4.91 4.74 -12.04
CA ASP A 164 5.71 5.87 -12.46
C ASP A 164 5.92 5.76 -13.97
N CYS A 165 5.44 6.76 -14.71
CA CYS A 165 5.31 6.68 -16.15
C CYS A 165 6.66 6.65 -16.90
N GLN A 166 7.77 6.88 -16.20
CA GLN A 166 9.02 7.33 -16.82
C GLN A 166 10.31 6.75 -16.22
N ILE A 167 10.30 5.70 -15.38
CA ILE A 167 11.58 5.01 -15.10
C ILE A 167 11.94 4.21 -16.36
N PRO A 168 12.98 4.58 -17.13
CA PRO A 168 13.32 3.84 -18.33
C PRO A 168 13.72 2.41 -17.93
N PRO A 169 13.39 1.38 -18.73
CA PRO A 169 13.88 0.02 -18.53
C PRO A 169 15.42 -0.11 -18.56
N MET A 170 16.15 0.97 -18.88
CA MET A 170 17.62 1.01 -18.92
C MET A 170 18.28 0.95 -17.54
N LEU A 171 17.54 1.05 -16.44
CA LEU A 171 18.05 0.75 -15.08
C LEU A 171 17.93 -0.75 -14.72
N VAL A 172 17.77 -1.63 -15.72
CA VAL A 172 17.69 -3.10 -15.62
C VAL A 172 18.97 -3.78 -16.13
N HIS A 173 20.03 -3.03 -16.45
CA HIS A 173 21.33 -3.67 -16.71
C HIS A 173 21.99 -4.01 -15.38
N GLU A 174 22.16 -5.31 -15.13
CA GLU A 174 23.09 -5.86 -14.14
C GLU A 174 24.47 -5.24 -14.41
N ASP A 175 24.95 -4.41 -13.48
CA ASP A 175 26.31 -3.87 -13.54
C ASP A 175 27.28 -5.05 -13.48
N SER A 176 27.82 -5.42 -14.65
CA SER A 176 29.03 -6.21 -14.76
C SER A 176 30.18 -5.37 -14.24
N ASP A 177 30.79 -5.83 -13.14
CA ASP A 177 32.17 -5.61 -12.72
C ASP A 177 32.90 -4.42 -13.38
N ASP A 178 32.93 -3.26 -12.73
CA ASP A 178 34.19 -2.50 -12.69
C ASP A 178 34.27 -1.50 -11.53
N ASN A 179 35.41 -1.58 -10.83
CA ASN A 179 35.76 -0.83 -9.63
C ASN A 179 36.19 0.60 -10.01
N SER A 180 35.23 1.47 -10.32
CA SER A 180 35.48 2.87 -10.66
C SER A 180 34.63 3.84 -9.82
N PRO A 181 35.20 5.00 -9.43
CA PRO A 181 34.56 5.92 -8.49
C PRO A 181 33.29 6.49 -9.11
N SER A 182 32.19 6.41 -8.34
CA SER A 182 30.85 6.83 -8.76
C SER A 182 30.86 8.21 -9.43
N PRO A 183 30.32 8.35 -10.65
CA PRO A 183 30.14 9.68 -11.20
C PRO A 183 29.07 10.40 -10.39
N SER A 184 29.38 11.61 -9.96
CA SER A 184 28.40 12.56 -9.42
C SER A 184 27.26 12.73 -10.44
N TYR A 185 26.10 12.11 -10.19
CA TYR A 185 24.91 12.18 -11.05
C TYR A 185 24.18 13.53 -10.90
N SER A 186 24.93 14.63 -10.94
CA SER A 186 24.41 15.98 -11.15
C SER A 186 24.52 16.42 -12.62
N VAL A 187 25.13 15.63 -13.53
CA VAL A 187 25.26 16.01 -14.94
C VAL A 187 25.18 14.77 -15.84
N LEU A 188 23.97 14.41 -16.29
CA LEU A 188 23.69 13.77 -17.59
C LEU A 188 22.19 13.93 -17.93
N TRP A 189 21.68 15.16 -17.74
CA TRP A 189 20.53 15.65 -18.48
C TRP A 189 21.05 16.78 -19.37
N HIS A 190 21.57 16.42 -20.54
CA HIS A 190 21.85 17.38 -21.61
C HIS A 190 20.67 17.33 -22.60
N PRO A 191 19.88 18.41 -22.74
CA PRO A 191 18.82 18.47 -23.75
C PRO A 191 19.43 18.90 -25.09
N ASP A 192 20.23 18.03 -25.71
CA ASP A 192 20.75 18.26 -27.08
C ASP A 192 19.94 17.54 -28.18
N SER A 193 18.75 17.05 -27.83
CA SER A 193 17.76 16.57 -28.80
C SER A 193 16.41 17.21 -28.53
N ALA A 194 16.24 18.42 -29.07
CA ALA A 194 14.97 19.13 -29.15
C ALA A 194 13.98 18.38 -30.05
N ALA A 195 13.36 17.31 -29.54
CA ALA A 195 12.23 16.63 -30.19
C ALA A 195 11.35 15.77 -29.26
N GLU A 196 11.85 15.33 -28.09
CA GLU A 196 11.03 14.56 -27.13
C GLU A 196 10.65 15.44 -25.94
N SER A 197 9.35 15.65 -25.73
CA SER A 197 8.84 16.31 -24.53
C SER A 197 9.28 15.51 -23.32
N VAL A 198 10.18 16.05 -22.51
CA VAL A 198 10.61 15.46 -21.24
C VAL A 198 9.40 15.43 -20.31
N GLN A 199 8.74 14.29 -20.23
CA GLN A 199 7.58 14.12 -19.37
C GLN A 199 8.06 14.04 -17.92
N ILE A 200 7.48 14.89 -17.07
CA ILE A 200 7.84 14.98 -15.65
C ILE A 200 7.39 13.68 -14.95
N PRO A 201 8.26 13.02 -14.15
CA PRO A 201 7.91 11.79 -13.44
C PRO A 201 6.69 11.92 -12.54
N THR A 202 5.93 10.84 -12.38
CA THR A 202 4.67 10.83 -11.61
C THR A 202 4.90 11.20 -10.15
N ASN A 203 6.04 10.79 -9.58
CA ASN A 203 6.38 11.11 -8.20
C ASN A 203 6.50 12.63 -7.96
N ASN A 204 6.88 13.43 -8.95
CA ASN A 204 7.02 14.88 -8.76
C ASN A 204 5.66 15.58 -8.61
N TYR A 205 4.65 15.12 -9.35
CA TYR A 205 3.27 15.57 -9.17
C TYR A 205 2.68 15.05 -7.85
N ALA A 206 2.97 13.80 -7.50
CA ALA A 206 2.53 13.22 -6.23
C ALA A 206 3.12 13.98 -5.02
N ARG A 207 4.39 14.40 -5.09
CA ARG A 207 5.00 15.28 -4.08
C ARG A 207 4.26 16.61 -3.95
N ALA A 208 3.91 17.24 -5.06
CA ALA A 208 3.16 18.49 -5.03
C ALA A 208 1.80 18.33 -4.33
N VAL A 209 1.16 17.16 -4.47
CA VAL A 209 -0.07 16.82 -3.73
C VAL A 209 0.20 16.61 -2.23
N VAL A 210 1.25 15.87 -1.88
CA VAL A 210 1.57 15.52 -0.49
C VAL A 210 2.07 16.73 0.31
N TYR A 211 2.91 17.58 -0.27
CA TYR A 211 3.54 18.71 0.42
C TYR A 211 2.75 20.03 0.32
N ASP A 212 1.55 20.02 -0.28
CA ASP A 212 0.65 21.18 -0.31
C ASP A 212 -0.06 21.35 1.04
N LEU A 213 0.46 22.27 1.86
CA LEU A 213 -0.03 22.53 3.22
C LEU A 213 -1.47 23.07 3.24
N ARG A 214 -2.00 23.53 2.10
CA ARG A 214 -3.44 23.90 1.97
C ARG A 214 -4.38 22.71 2.20
N ARG A 215 -3.88 21.47 2.03
CA ARG A 215 -4.62 20.22 2.20
C ARG A 215 -4.52 19.63 3.62
N TYR A 216 -3.94 20.37 4.56
CA TYR A 216 -3.81 19.97 5.97
C TYR A 216 -4.70 20.88 6.81
N THR A 217 -5.95 20.47 6.94
CA THR A 217 -6.99 21.23 7.64
C THR A 217 -7.64 20.40 8.74
N GLU A 218 -8.38 21.07 9.63
CA GLU A 218 -9.18 20.42 10.66
C GLU A 218 -10.20 19.44 10.05
N GLU A 219 -10.85 19.80 8.94
CA GLU A 219 -11.85 18.98 8.26
C GLU A 219 -11.26 17.74 7.58
N SER A 220 -10.01 17.82 7.11
CA SER A 220 -9.25 16.68 6.60
C SER A 220 -8.56 15.87 7.71
N PHE A 221 -8.74 16.27 8.97
CA PHE A 221 -8.04 15.73 10.13
C PHE A 221 -6.51 15.67 9.96
N TRP A 222 -5.94 16.57 9.14
CA TRP A 222 -4.51 16.59 8.78
C TRP A 222 -3.98 15.27 8.15
N GLY A 223 -4.90 14.39 7.73
CA GLY A 223 -4.60 13.07 7.20
C GLY A 223 -4.99 12.94 5.73
N PRO A 224 -5.01 11.70 5.20
CA PRO A 224 -5.52 11.39 3.88
C PRO A 224 -7.06 11.22 3.89
N PHE A 225 -7.77 12.22 4.43
CA PHE A 225 -9.23 12.25 4.49
C PHE A 225 -9.78 13.38 3.64
N LYS A 226 -11.01 13.22 3.15
CA LYS A 226 -11.73 14.29 2.47
C LYS A 226 -11.89 15.49 3.40
N SER A 227 -11.75 16.69 2.86
CA SER A 227 -11.85 17.95 3.59
C SER A 227 -13.31 18.38 3.82
N ASP A 228 -14.15 17.45 4.25
CA ASP A 228 -15.59 17.65 4.51
C ASP A 228 -16.00 17.25 5.95
N GLY A 229 -15.04 16.84 6.79
CA GLY A 229 -15.27 16.41 8.16
C GLY A 229 -15.91 15.02 8.29
N SER A 230 -16.18 14.31 7.17
CA SER A 230 -16.86 13.01 7.18
C SER A 230 -16.00 11.84 7.66
N GLN A 231 -14.69 12.03 7.75
CA GLN A 231 -13.68 10.96 7.93
C GLN A 231 -13.62 9.96 6.76
N ASN A 232 -14.29 10.23 5.64
CA ASN A 232 -14.13 9.43 4.43
C ASN A 232 -12.71 9.58 3.90
N VAL A 233 -12.14 8.48 3.43
CA VAL A 233 -10.78 8.45 2.92
C VAL A 233 -10.71 9.19 1.58
N ASP A 234 -9.69 10.05 1.43
CA ASP A 234 -9.29 10.59 0.13
C ASP A 234 -8.24 9.66 -0.48
N TRP A 235 -8.71 8.71 -1.29
CA TRP A 235 -7.87 7.69 -1.91
C TRP A 235 -6.88 8.28 -2.91
N GLU A 236 -7.16 9.44 -3.51
CA GLU A 236 -6.20 10.13 -4.38
C GLU A 236 -5.04 10.71 -3.57
N LYS A 237 -5.29 11.17 -2.34
CA LYS A 237 -4.21 11.55 -1.41
C LYS A 237 -3.43 10.33 -0.92
N VAL A 238 -4.10 9.21 -0.62
CA VAL A 238 -3.42 7.93 -0.27
C VAL A 238 -2.54 7.45 -1.42
N GLU A 239 -3.02 7.54 -2.66
CA GLU A 239 -2.27 7.17 -3.86
C GLU A 239 -1.03 8.04 -4.03
N ALA A 240 -1.15 9.36 -3.90
CA ALA A 240 0.01 10.26 -3.98
C ALA A 240 1.05 9.92 -2.90
N ILE A 241 0.61 9.63 -1.66
CA ILE A 241 1.49 9.17 -0.57
C ILE A 241 2.20 7.87 -0.97
N MET A 242 1.48 6.89 -1.50
CA MET A 242 2.05 5.60 -1.94
C MET A 242 3.11 5.80 -3.02
N VAL A 243 2.84 6.66 -4.02
CA VAL A 243 3.77 6.95 -5.11
C VAL A 243 5.05 7.58 -4.58
N VAL A 244 4.93 8.58 -3.71
CA VAL A 244 6.10 9.27 -3.10
C VAL A 244 6.94 8.31 -2.27
N LEU A 245 6.30 7.54 -1.38
CA LEU A 245 7.01 6.61 -0.51
C LEU A 245 7.65 5.49 -1.31
N GLY A 246 6.94 4.92 -2.29
CA GLY A 246 7.48 3.85 -3.11
C GLY A 246 8.65 4.28 -3.99
N TYR A 247 8.63 5.51 -4.53
CA TYR A 247 9.79 6.08 -5.22
C TYR A 247 11.01 6.16 -4.30
N ASN A 248 10.84 6.73 -3.10
CA ASN A 248 11.92 6.87 -2.12
C ASN A 248 12.43 5.52 -1.60
N MET A 249 11.55 4.54 -1.38
CA MET A 249 11.93 3.19 -0.96
C MET A 249 12.73 2.47 -2.05
N ARG A 250 12.35 2.58 -3.33
CA ARG A 250 13.14 2.02 -4.45
C ARG A 250 14.53 2.63 -4.52
N LEU A 251 14.64 3.96 -4.39
CA LEU A 251 15.93 4.63 -4.35
C LEU A 251 16.78 4.18 -3.15
N PHE A 252 16.16 4.03 -1.98
CA PHE A 252 16.84 3.56 -0.78
C PHE A 252 17.34 2.12 -0.94
N ASN A 253 16.48 1.19 -1.39
CA ASN A 253 16.82 -0.22 -1.58
C ASN A 253 17.96 -0.42 -2.59
N ARG A 254 18.07 0.44 -3.61
CA ARG A 254 19.20 0.43 -4.55
C ARG A 254 20.53 0.82 -3.92
N ARG A 255 20.51 1.76 -2.97
CA ARG A 255 21.71 2.24 -2.26
C ARG A 255 22.14 1.32 -1.13
N ALA A 256 21.16 0.69 -0.47
CA ALA A 256 21.36 -0.20 0.67
C ALA A 256 20.64 -1.54 0.42
N PRO A 257 21.13 -2.35 -0.54
CA PRO A 257 20.54 -3.66 -0.80
C PRO A 257 20.62 -4.53 0.47
N HIS A 258 19.60 -5.36 0.68
CA HIS A 258 19.49 -6.35 1.76
C HIS A 258 19.21 -5.84 3.19
N VAL A 259 18.93 -4.55 3.41
CA VAL A 259 18.56 -4.05 4.77
C VAL A 259 17.20 -4.59 5.22
N PHE A 260 16.24 -4.71 4.31
CA PHE A 260 14.96 -5.39 4.52
C PHE A 260 14.38 -5.82 3.15
N GLU A 261 13.40 -6.73 3.16
CA GLU A 261 12.72 -7.17 1.95
C GLU A 261 11.99 -5.99 1.28
N PRO A 262 12.12 -5.82 -0.06
CA PRO A 262 11.41 -4.76 -0.76
C PRO A 262 9.90 -4.84 -0.56
N ILE A 263 9.32 -3.74 -0.10
CA ILE A 263 7.87 -3.58 0.03
C ILE A 263 7.32 -2.83 -1.19
N TRP A 264 6.04 -3.06 -1.51
CA TRP A 264 5.34 -2.38 -2.60
C TRP A 264 5.91 -2.64 -4.01
N GLU A 265 6.43 -3.85 -4.22
CA GLU A 265 6.94 -4.30 -5.53
C GLU A 265 6.13 -5.46 -6.12
N THR A 266 5.32 -6.14 -5.32
CA THR A 266 4.51 -7.28 -5.78
C THR A 266 3.02 -6.91 -5.86
N PRO A 267 2.40 -7.00 -7.06
CA PRO A 267 0.98 -6.75 -7.26
C PRO A 267 0.06 -7.50 -6.29
N PHE A 268 -0.84 -6.78 -5.64
CA PHE A 268 -1.85 -7.28 -4.71
C PHE A 268 -1.30 -8.09 -3.51
N ASN A 269 0.02 -8.09 -3.28
CA ASN A 269 0.60 -8.76 -2.12
C ASN A 269 0.14 -8.07 -0.83
N GLY A 270 -0.46 -8.84 0.09
CA GLY A 270 -1.01 -8.29 1.32
C GLY A 270 -2.31 -7.50 1.15
N ALA A 271 -2.94 -7.44 -0.04
CA ALA A 271 -4.09 -6.56 -0.28
C ALA A 271 -5.40 -7.00 0.40
N SER A 272 -5.44 -8.18 1.01
CA SER A 272 -6.64 -8.75 1.63
C SER A 272 -6.60 -8.71 3.16
N PRO A 273 -7.77 -8.68 3.84
CA PRO A 273 -7.80 -8.78 5.29
C PRO A 273 -7.20 -10.10 5.78
N ASN A 274 -6.48 -10.05 6.90
CA ASN A 274 -5.73 -11.16 7.51
C ASN A 274 -4.60 -11.75 6.66
N SER A 275 -4.19 -11.07 5.58
CA SER A 275 -3.14 -11.55 4.69
C SER A 275 -1.72 -11.42 5.25
N TYR A 276 -1.53 -10.70 6.36
CA TYR A 276 -0.23 -10.58 7.01
C TYR A 276 0.32 -11.94 7.44
N VAL A 277 1.63 -12.11 7.26
CA VAL A 277 2.37 -13.30 7.68
C VAL A 277 3.54 -12.84 8.52
N SER A 278 3.61 -13.29 9.78
CA SER A 278 4.71 -12.97 10.68
C SER A 278 6.01 -13.62 10.22
N ALA A 279 7.11 -12.86 10.26
CA ALA A 279 8.44 -13.43 10.21
C ALA A 279 8.65 -14.40 11.40
N PRO A 280 9.47 -15.45 11.24
CA PRO A 280 9.82 -16.34 12.34
C PRO A 280 10.66 -15.58 13.38
N PRO A 281 10.57 -15.95 14.67
CA PRO A 281 11.41 -15.35 15.70
C PRO A 281 12.88 -15.70 15.45
N LYS A 282 13.80 -14.73 15.57
CA LYS A 282 15.24 -14.99 15.36
C LYS A 282 15.96 -15.44 16.64
N GLY A 283 15.34 -15.26 17.81
CA GLY A 283 15.91 -15.62 19.12
C GLY A 283 14.96 -16.44 20.01
N LEU A 284 15.33 -16.57 21.29
CA LEU A 284 14.52 -17.25 22.31
C LEU A 284 13.15 -16.58 22.44
N VAL A 285 12.10 -17.38 22.23
CA VAL A 285 10.71 -16.96 22.30
C VAL A 285 10.40 -16.53 23.74
N ARG A 286 10.14 -15.22 23.95
CA ARG A 286 9.43 -14.79 25.16
C ARG A 286 8.06 -15.47 25.14
N GLU A 287 7.66 -16.02 26.29
CA GLU A 287 6.38 -16.72 26.43
C GLU A 287 5.22 -15.91 25.84
N PRO A 288 4.26 -16.57 25.16
CA PRO A 288 3.05 -15.90 24.71
C PRO A 288 2.43 -15.14 25.89
N SER A 289 2.01 -13.91 25.60
CA SER A 289 1.21 -13.06 26.48
C SER A 289 0.22 -13.91 27.32
N PRO A 290 0.22 -13.80 28.66
CA PRO A 290 -0.57 -14.69 29.51
C PRO A 290 -2.06 -14.67 29.14
N PRO A 291 -2.81 -15.78 29.37
CA PRO A 291 -4.23 -15.83 29.07
C PRO A 291 -4.99 -14.69 29.77
N GLY A 292 -5.62 -13.79 29.00
CA GLY A 292 -6.27 -12.58 29.49
C GLY A 292 -5.62 -11.28 28.98
N ASP A 293 -4.48 -11.37 28.29
CA ASP A 293 -3.81 -10.20 27.70
C ASP A 293 -4.67 -9.53 26.61
N LEU A 294 -4.58 -8.20 26.55
CA LEU A 294 -5.30 -7.37 25.58
C LEU A 294 -4.96 -7.78 24.13
N ASP A 295 -3.76 -8.32 23.92
CA ASP A 295 -3.29 -8.83 22.63
C ASP A 295 -4.24 -9.86 21.98
N MET A 296 -4.88 -10.73 22.78
CA MET A 296 -5.80 -11.74 22.23
C MET A 296 -7.16 -11.15 21.83
N GLN A 297 -7.51 -10.00 22.40
CA GLN A 297 -8.76 -9.29 22.15
C GLN A 297 -8.63 -8.25 21.02
N ASP A 298 -7.40 -7.89 20.65
CA ASP A 298 -7.12 -6.90 19.62
C ASP A 298 -7.45 -7.43 18.20
N PRO A 299 -8.47 -6.88 17.52
CA PRO A 299 -8.81 -7.28 16.16
C PRO A 299 -7.80 -6.79 15.12
N TYR A 300 -7.01 -5.76 15.40
CA TYR A 300 -6.12 -5.12 14.44
C TYR A 300 -4.75 -5.81 14.36
N GLY A 301 -4.33 -6.53 15.41
CA GLY A 301 -3.06 -7.23 15.45
C GLY A 301 -1.87 -6.28 15.58
N ILE A 302 -1.95 -5.31 16.49
CA ILE A 302 -0.99 -4.24 16.71
C ILE A 302 0.29 -4.76 17.35
N THR A 303 0.19 -5.60 18.38
CA THR A 303 1.38 -6.01 19.16
C THR A 303 2.39 -6.74 18.29
N GLY A 304 3.65 -6.29 18.32
CA GLY A 304 4.72 -6.86 17.51
C GLY A 304 5.78 -5.85 17.10
N GLU A 305 6.66 -6.26 16.20
CA GLU A 305 7.65 -5.41 15.56
C GLU A 305 7.15 -4.87 14.22
N TRP A 306 7.36 -3.57 14.04
CA TRP A 306 6.96 -2.84 12.85
C TRP A 306 8.13 -2.04 12.31
N MET A 307 8.05 -1.76 11.01
CA MET A 307 8.89 -0.80 10.34
C MET A 307 8.05 0.42 10.00
N ARG A 308 8.68 1.59 10.07
CA ARG A 308 8.11 2.87 9.66
C ARG A 308 9.08 3.58 8.74
N VAL A 309 8.54 4.18 7.68
CA VAL A 309 9.26 5.12 6.83
C VAL A 309 8.60 6.49 6.95
N VAL A 310 9.42 7.53 7.03
CA VAL A 310 8.99 8.93 6.83
C VAL A 310 9.86 9.56 5.76
N CYS A 311 9.26 10.33 4.86
CA CYS A 311 9.98 11.18 3.92
C CYS A 311 9.68 12.66 4.22
N PHE A 312 10.64 13.53 3.98
CA PHE A 312 10.51 14.95 4.25
C PHE A 312 11.37 15.80 3.32
N LEU A 313 10.86 16.98 2.98
CA LEU A 313 11.66 18.02 2.34
C LEU A 313 12.42 18.80 3.41
N ASP A 314 13.53 19.42 3.01
CA ASP A 314 14.13 20.47 3.83
C ASP A 314 13.10 21.58 4.08
N TYR A 315 13.13 22.18 5.28
CA TYR A 315 12.15 23.19 5.64
C TYR A 315 12.20 24.40 4.70
N HIS A 316 13.39 24.77 4.21
CA HIS A 316 13.55 25.85 3.25
C HIS A 316 12.76 25.57 1.96
N ASP A 317 12.89 24.37 1.41
CA ASP A 317 12.20 23.97 0.17
C ASP A 317 10.70 23.85 0.37
N LEU A 318 10.26 23.28 1.51
CA LEU A 318 8.84 23.18 1.86
C LEU A 318 8.20 24.56 2.02
N PHE A 319 8.90 25.47 2.71
CA PHE A 319 8.45 26.83 2.90
C PHE A 319 8.39 27.58 1.57
N ALA A 320 9.43 27.44 0.74
CA ALA A 320 9.49 28.03 -0.58
C ALA A 320 8.29 27.62 -1.45
N PHE A 321 8.01 26.31 -1.49
CA PHE A 321 6.90 25.73 -2.25
C PHE A 321 5.53 26.25 -1.80
N ASN A 322 5.31 26.41 -0.49
CA ASN A 322 3.99 26.76 0.04
C ASN A 322 3.73 28.27 0.11
N PHE A 323 4.75 29.10 0.38
CA PHE A 323 4.54 30.48 0.83
C PHE A 323 5.19 31.56 -0.04
N LEU A 324 6.17 31.26 -0.91
CA LEU A 324 6.79 32.31 -1.75
C LEU A 324 5.88 32.78 -2.88
N HIS A 325 5.00 31.91 -3.38
CA HIS A 325 4.07 32.21 -4.46
C HIS A 325 2.64 31.85 -4.07
N SER A 326 1.72 32.79 -4.30
CA SER A 326 0.28 32.57 -4.06
C SER A 326 -0.32 31.82 -5.24
N VAL A 327 -0.75 30.59 -4.99
CA VAL A 327 -1.52 29.77 -5.93
C VAL A 327 -2.95 29.67 -5.41
N PRO A 328 -3.98 29.96 -6.23
CA PRO A 328 -5.38 29.79 -5.85
C PRO A 328 -5.68 28.39 -5.30
N ALA A 329 -6.52 28.29 -4.28
CA ALA A 329 -6.77 27.03 -3.55
C ALA A 329 -7.40 25.93 -4.42
N ASP A 330 -8.11 26.32 -5.48
CA ASP A 330 -8.74 25.47 -6.48
C ASP A 330 -7.77 24.97 -7.56
N GLN A 331 -6.54 25.49 -7.60
CA GLN A 331 -5.53 25.13 -8.59
C GLN A 331 -4.44 24.23 -8.01
N PRO A 332 -4.01 23.19 -8.76
CA PRO A 332 -2.86 22.38 -8.37
C PRO A 332 -1.59 23.24 -8.39
N ARG A 333 -0.65 22.91 -7.50
CA ARG A 333 0.69 23.50 -7.50
C ARG A 333 1.59 22.78 -8.49
N ASP A 334 2.65 23.46 -8.91
CA ASP A 334 3.67 22.91 -9.80
C ASP A 334 4.38 21.68 -9.19
N PRO A 335 4.83 20.73 -10.03
CA PRO A 335 5.51 19.52 -9.58
C PRO A 335 6.82 19.82 -8.83
N ILE A 336 7.12 19.03 -7.79
CA ILE A 336 8.33 19.18 -6.98
C ILE A 336 9.41 18.20 -7.45
N ASN A 337 10.54 18.71 -7.93
CA ASN A 337 11.70 17.90 -8.31
C ASN A 337 12.79 17.83 -7.20
N THR A 338 12.59 18.54 -6.09
CA THR A 338 13.49 18.50 -4.93
C THR A 338 13.54 17.09 -4.34
N ARG A 339 14.75 16.64 -3.95
CA ARG A 339 14.94 15.33 -3.32
C ARG A 339 14.44 15.37 -1.87
N GLU A 340 13.66 14.35 -1.48
CA GLU A 340 13.33 14.15 -0.07
C GLU A 340 14.47 13.46 0.68
N ALA A 341 14.56 13.76 1.97
CA ALA A 341 15.23 12.90 2.93
C ALA A 341 14.30 11.75 3.35
N ILE A 342 14.88 10.58 3.63
CA ILE A 342 14.18 9.37 4.08
C ILE A 342 14.72 8.95 5.45
N ARG A 343 13.84 8.59 6.38
CA ARG A 343 14.20 7.95 7.65
C ARG A 343 13.45 6.63 7.79
N ILE A 344 14.20 5.56 8.03
CA ILE A 344 13.67 4.23 8.36
C ILE A 344 13.78 4.03 9.88
N ILE A 345 12.68 3.61 10.49
CA ILE A 345 12.49 3.53 11.93
C ILE A 345 11.93 2.14 12.25
N ARG A 346 12.51 1.44 13.24
CA ARG A 346 11.93 0.24 13.83
C ARG A 346 11.05 0.61 15.01
N LEU A 347 9.93 -0.07 15.17
CA LEU A 347 8.98 0.11 16.26
C LEU A 347 8.73 -1.22 16.97
N LYS A 348 8.58 -1.18 18.29
CA LYS A 348 7.99 -2.25 19.10
C LYS A 348 6.71 -1.73 19.71
N LEU A 349 5.57 -2.27 19.28
CA LEU A 349 4.26 -1.81 19.72
C LEU A 349 3.60 -2.85 20.62
N ARG A 350 2.89 -2.40 21.65
CA ARG A 350 2.08 -3.24 22.54
C ARG A 350 0.74 -2.58 22.79
N VAL A 351 -0.33 -3.36 22.71
CA VAL A 351 -1.68 -2.90 23.07
C VAL A 351 -1.70 -2.47 24.53
N SER A 352 -2.32 -1.32 24.79
CA SER A 352 -2.40 -0.73 26.13
C SER A 352 -3.83 -0.60 26.65
N ALA A 353 -4.82 -0.46 25.75
CA ALA A 353 -6.23 -0.40 26.12
C ALA A 353 -7.13 -0.80 24.93
N ILE A 354 -8.31 -1.32 25.24
CA ILE A 354 -9.37 -1.63 24.27
C ILE A 354 -10.68 -1.06 24.81
N GLU A 355 -11.32 -0.22 24.01
CA GLU A 355 -12.53 0.51 24.37
C GLU A 355 -13.61 0.30 23.30
N PRO A 356 -14.91 0.33 23.66
CA PRO A 356 -15.99 0.33 22.67
C PRO A 356 -15.85 1.49 21.66
N PRO A 357 -16.32 1.33 20.41
CA PRO A 357 -16.29 2.41 19.44
C PRO A 357 -17.11 3.61 19.91
N GLY A 358 -16.63 4.81 19.61
CA GLY A 358 -17.39 6.04 19.82
C GLY A 358 -18.58 6.15 18.87
N PRO A 359 -19.47 7.12 19.08
CA PRO A 359 -20.65 7.33 18.22
C PRO A 359 -20.29 7.77 16.79
N GLU A 360 -19.10 8.35 16.58
CA GLU A 360 -18.60 8.80 15.29
C GLU A 360 -17.63 7.81 14.63
N ASP A 361 -17.42 6.63 15.25
CA ASP A 361 -16.58 5.57 14.71
C ASP A 361 -17.42 4.53 13.95
N GLY A 362 -16.76 3.69 13.16
CA GLY A 362 -17.36 2.46 12.66
C GLY A 362 -17.69 1.51 13.81
N GLN A 363 -18.83 0.82 13.72
CA GLN A 363 -19.37 0.05 14.84
C GLN A 363 -18.99 -1.44 14.83
N ASP A 364 -18.24 -1.90 13.82
CA ASP A 364 -17.88 -3.31 13.69
C ASP A 364 -16.70 -3.69 14.59
N TYR A 365 -15.84 -2.73 14.96
CA TYR A 365 -14.60 -2.96 15.72
C TYR A 365 -14.39 -1.96 16.86
N PRO A 366 -13.75 -2.37 17.97
CA PRO A 366 -13.38 -1.49 19.08
C PRO A 366 -12.31 -0.46 18.70
N VAL A 367 -12.12 0.53 19.57
CA VAL A 367 -10.97 1.44 19.56
C VAL A 367 -9.85 0.80 20.38
N VAL A 368 -8.66 0.68 19.79
CA VAL A 368 -7.51 0.06 20.45
C VAL A 368 -6.38 1.07 20.57
N SER A 369 -5.94 1.31 21.81
CA SER A 369 -4.78 2.14 22.12
C SER A 369 -3.54 1.28 22.27
N PHE A 370 -2.40 1.82 21.88
CA PHE A 370 -1.11 1.16 22.00
C PHE A 370 0.01 2.11 22.43
N THR A 371 1.05 1.52 22.99
CA THR A 371 2.30 2.21 23.35
C THR A 371 3.50 1.41 22.86
N GLY A 372 4.66 2.03 22.78
CA GLY A 372 5.83 1.38 22.24
C GLY A 372 7.09 2.21 22.27
N THR A 373 8.16 1.61 21.76
CA THR A 373 9.44 2.26 21.53
C THR A 373 9.74 2.30 20.04
N SER A 374 10.55 3.28 19.64
CA SER A 374 10.95 3.48 18.26
C SER A 374 12.41 3.89 18.19
N TRP A 375 13.15 3.37 17.21
CA TRP A 375 14.53 3.74 16.99
C TRP A 375 14.90 3.80 15.50
N SER A 376 15.71 4.78 15.13
CA SER A 376 16.17 4.95 13.74
C SER A 376 17.25 3.93 13.36
N LEU A 377 17.21 3.43 12.12
CA LEU A 377 18.22 2.52 11.58
C LEU A 377 19.46 3.20 10.99
N HIS A 378 19.36 4.47 10.58
CA HIS A 378 20.41 5.17 9.82
C HIS A 378 21.01 6.36 10.55
N ALA A 379 20.62 6.58 11.80
CA ALA A 379 21.06 7.71 12.59
C ALA A 379 21.07 7.39 14.08
N SER A 380 21.69 6.27 14.49
CA SER A 380 21.80 5.88 15.91
C SER A 380 22.51 6.93 16.79
N TRP A 381 23.38 7.74 16.19
CA TRP A 381 24.06 8.91 16.78
C TRP A 381 23.20 10.18 16.94
N ASP A 382 22.00 10.28 16.33
CA ASP A 382 21.11 11.44 16.47
C ASP A 382 20.45 11.39 17.86
N ALA A 383 20.40 12.52 18.59
CA ALA A 383 19.70 12.58 19.88
C ALA A 383 18.19 12.27 19.76
N ASN A 384 17.65 12.35 18.55
CA ASN A 384 16.29 11.93 18.17
C ASN A 384 16.27 10.51 17.55
N ALA A 385 17.31 9.70 17.75
CA ALA A 385 17.37 8.33 17.25
C ALA A 385 16.32 7.46 17.94
N ASN A 386 16.11 7.64 19.25
CA ASN A 386 15.20 6.87 20.07
C ASN A 386 14.02 7.74 20.52
N SER A 387 12.80 7.24 20.36
CA SER A 387 11.59 7.88 20.88
C SER A 387 10.59 6.87 21.40
N GLN A 388 9.74 7.31 22.32
CA GLN A 388 8.53 6.57 22.66
C GLN A 388 7.46 6.86 21.60
N ILE A 389 6.56 5.90 21.42
CA ILE A 389 5.42 6.07 20.53
C ILE A 389 4.15 5.65 21.28
N ARG A 390 3.08 6.41 21.09
CA ARG A 390 1.72 5.99 21.47
C ARG A 390 0.80 6.22 20.29
N GLY A 391 -0.31 5.50 20.26
CA GLY A 391 -1.28 5.68 19.19
C GLY A 391 -2.61 5.01 19.48
N VAL A 392 -3.53 5.22 18.54
CA VAL A 392 -4.88 4.68 18.59
C VAL A 392 -5.24 4.17 17.19
N VAL A 393 -5.88 3.01 17.15
CA VAL A 393 -6.45 2.39 15.95
C VAL A 393 -7.95 2.28 16.11
N ARG A 394 -8.70 2.67 15.08
CA ARG A 394 -10.17 2.65 15.08
C ARG A 394 -10.72 2.49 13.66
N GLN A 395 -11.98 2.09 13.56
CA GLN A 395 -12.70 2.03 12.30
C GLN A 395 -13.33 3.40 11.99
N THR A 396 -13.19 3.86 10.76
CA THR A 396 -13.95 5.02 10.22
C THR A 396 -15.42 4.65 9.99
N PRO A 397 -16.34 5.62 9.87
CA PRO A 397 -17.74 5.34 9.53
C PRO A 397 -17.94 4.52 8.24
N GLU A 398 -17.04 4.66 7.25
CA GLU A 398 -17.08 3.93 5.97
C GLU A 398 -16.47 2.52 6.07
N GLY A 399 -15.85 2.18 7.20
CA GLY A 399 -15.31 0.86 7.48
C GLY A 399 -13.79 0.70 7.29
N GLU A 400 -13.10 1.73 6.80
CA GLU A 400 -11.63 1.75 6.69
C GLU A 400 -10.96 1.91 8.05
N ILE A 401 -9.75 1.38 8.22
CA ILE A 401 -9.07 1.37 9.52
C ILE A 401 -8.09 2.54 9.62
N ARG A 402 -8.37 3.46 10.54
CA ARG A 402 -7.59 4.66 10.82
C ARG A 402 -6.58 4.43 11.94
N TRP A 403 -5.37 4.91 11.70
CA TRP A 403 -4.26 4.92 12.64
C TRP A 403 -3.85 6.35 12.96
N THR A 404 -3.84 6.68 14.25
CA THR A 404 -3.27 7.93 14.77
C THR A 404 -2.07 7.61 15.65
N THR A 405 -0.92 8.25 15.41
CA THR A 405 0.29 8.03 16.23
C THR A 405 0.91 9.34 16.70
N PHE A 406 1.60 9.28 17.84
CA PHE A 406 2.33 10.38 18.46
C PHE A 406 3.75 9.91 18.77
N SER A 407 4.74 10.63 18.24
CA SER A 407 6.16 10.39 18.54
C SER A 407 6.59 11.31 19.69
N ILE A 408 7.10 10.69 20.76
CA ILE A 408 7.44 11.34 22.02
C ILE A 408 8.97 11.32 22.21
N PHE A 409 9.55 12.50 22.28
CA PHE A 409 10.98 12.73 22.52
C PHE A 409 11.16 13.45 23.83
N HIS A 410 12.02 12.96 24.73
CA HIS A 410 12.26 13.60 26.03
C HIS A 410 10.97 13.90 26.81
N SER A 411 10.00 12.97 26.76
CA SER A 411 8.66 13.09 27.37
C SER A 411 7.76 14.18 26.77
N GLU A 412 8.13 14.75 25.63
CA GLU A 412 7.34 15.72 24.88
C GLU A 412 6.90 15.12 23.54
N GLU A 413 5.62 15.23 23.24
CA GLU A 413 5.13 14.92 21.89
C GLU A 413 5.75 15.92 20.90
N ARG A 414 6.17 15.46 19.72
CA ARG A 414 6.69 16.36 18.68
C ARG A 414 5.98 16.17 17.36
N TRP A 415 5.80 14.91 16.98
CA TRP A 415 5.20 14.56 15.70
C TRP A 415 3.92 13.80 15.92
N ARG A 416 2.92 14.11 15.08
CA ARG A 416 1.69 13.34 14.96
C ARG A 416 1.63 12.71 13.58
N SER A 417 0.92 11.60 13.44
CA SER A 417 0.57 11.06 12.13
C SER A 417 -0.86 10.56 12.07
N GLU A 418 -1.43 10.62 10.88
CA GLU A 418 -2.76 10.11 10.54
C GLU A 418 -2.65 9.28 9.27
N GLY A 419 -3.12 8.03 9.31
CA GLY A 419 -3.02 7.11 8.19
C GLY A 419 -4.15 6.07 8.13
N ILE A 420 -4.23 5.39 7.00
CA ILE A 420 -5.22 4.35 6.69
C ILE A 420 -4.50 3.04 6.43
N GLN A 421 -4.98 1.96 7.05
CA GLN A 421 -4.54 0.61 6.74
C GLN A 421 -5.15 0.17 5.41
N VAL A 422 -4.29 -0.06 4.42
CA VAL A 422 -4.73 -0.53 3.12
C VAL A 422 -4.97 -2.04 3.19
N GLY A 423 -6.05 -2.53 2.58
CA GLY A 423 -6.38 -3.96 2.55
C GLY A 423 -7.15 -4.49 3.77
N GLY A 424 -7.56 -3.60 4.68
CA GLY A 424 -8.38 -3.94 5.85
C GLY A 424 -7.61 -4.55 7.02
N ILE A 425 -8.33 -5.05 8.02
CA ILE A 425 -7.74 -5.54 9.28
C ILE A 425 -6.67 -6.62 9.04
N ARG A 426 -5.55 -6.52 9.76
CA ARG A 426 -4.43 -7.46 9.70
C ARG A 426 -3.93 -7.73 8.26
N SER A 427 -4.10 -6.75 7.38
CA SER A 427 -3.52 -6.79 6.03
C SER A 427 -2.00 -6.65 6.10
N GLY A 428 -1.30 -7.42 5.27
CA GLY A 428 0.15 -7.28 5.09
C GLY A 428 0.59 -6.05 4.29
N ARG A 429 -0.34 -5.23 3.78
CA ARG A 429 -0.01 -4.07 2.94
C ARG A 429 0.54 -2.88 3.72
N GLY A 430 0.17 -2.79 5.00
CA GLY A 430 0.57 -1.70 5.88
C GLY A 430 -0.38 -0.50 5.88
N VAL A 431 0.07 0.55 6.57
CA VAL A 431 -0.64 1.80 6.79
C VAL A 431 0.04 2.90 6.00
N LEU A 432 -0.73 3.67 5.23
CA LEU A 432 -0.25 4.83 4.48
C LEU A 432 -0.87 6.11 5.05
N GLY A 433 -0.08 7.15 5.23
CA GLY A 433 -0.57 8.38 5.83
C GLY A 433 0.38 9.56 5.76
N ASN A 434 0.06 10.59 6.53
CA ASN A 434 0.89 11.79 6.67
C ASN A 434 1.40 11.90 8.10
N TRP A 435 2.62 12.41 8.26
CA TRP A 435 3.12 12.93 9.53
C TRP A 435 3.16 14.47 9.46
N PHE A 436 2.99 15.11 10.60
CA PHE A 436 2.96 16.58 10.74
C PHE A 436 3.29 17.01 12.17
N ASP A 437 3.47 18.31 12.36
CA ASP A 437 3.68 18.91 13.68
C ASP A 437 2.51 18.65 14.65
N LYS A 438 2.81 18.31 15.91
CA LYS A 438 1.78 17.94 16.89
C LYS A 438 0.74 19.03 17.17
N ASP A 439 1.12 20.30 17.04
CA ASP A 439 0.31 21.46 17.43
C ASP A 439 -0.55 21.97 16.28
N PHE A 440 -0.60 21.25 15.16
CA PHE A 440 -1.37 21.64 13.97
C PHE A 440 -0.93 23.01 13.43
N ASP A 441 0.38 23.29 13.52
CA ASP A 441 0.94 24.50 12.93
C ASP A 441 0.81 24.45 11.40
N ARG A 442 0.10 25.44 10.84
CA ARG A 442 -0.12 25.59 9.39
C ARG A 442 1.17 25.90 8.63
N HIS A 443 2.20 26.36 9.32
CA HIS A 443 3.56 26.56 8.81
C HIS A 443 4.51 25.45 9.23
N GLY A 444 4.02 24.47 9.99
CA GLY A 444 4.76 23.32 10.46
C GLY A 444 5.10 22.36 9.32
N PRO A 445 6.15 21.54 9.49
CA PRO A 445 6.51 20.54 8.50
C PRO A 445 5.46 19.44 8.44
N ALA A 446 5.25 18.90 7.23
CA ALA A 446 4.43 17.72 7.00
C ALA A 446 5.04 16.88 5.87
N GLY A 447 4.69 15.60 5.82
CA GLY A 447 5.13 14.71 4.76
C GLY A 447 4.51 13.32 4.85
N PRO A 448 4.87 12.41 3.93
CA PRO A 448 4.29 11.08 3.90
C PRO A 448 4.96 10.14 4.92
N THR A 449 4.17 9.22 5.47
CA THR A 449 4.63 8.16 6.37
C THR A 449 3.95 6.85 6.01
N ALA A 450 4.63 5.73 6.25
CA ALA A 450 3.99 4.42 6.24
C ALA A 450 4.51 3.51 7.34
N PHE A 451 3.68 2.54 7.71
CA PHE A 451 3.97 1.52 8.71
C PHE A 451 3.66 0.14 8.15
N TRP A 452 4.52 -0.85 8.38
CA TRP A 452 4.21 -2.24 8.06
C TRP A 452 4.74 -3.18 9.13
N LYS A 453 3.93 -4.19 9.46
CA LYS A 453 4.28 -5.17 10.48
C LYS A 453 5.27 -6.16 9.91
N VAL A 454 6.28 -6.53 10.70
CA VAL A 454 7.33 -7.48 10.32
C VAL A 454 7.22 -8.77 11.13
N SER A 455 6.94 -8.66 12.42
CA SER A 455 6.89 -9.82 13.32
C SER A 455 5.81 -9.63 14.38
N ASP A 456 5.14 -10.71 14.76
CA ASP A 456 4.30 -10.77 15.97
C ASP A 456 5.15 -10.83 17.25
N TYR A 457 6.42 -11.17 17.12
CA TYR A 457 7.36 -11.29 18.23
C TYR A 457 8.12 -9.98 18.45
N ILE A 458 8.34 -9.65 19.72
CA ILE A 458 9.16 -8.51 20.15
C ILE A 458 10.43 -9.08 20.78
N GLU A 459 11.58 -8.82 20.17
CA GLU A 459 12.87 -9.30 20.67
C GLU A 459 13.39 -8.35 21.77
N ASP A 460 13.28 -8.71 23.03
CA ASP A 460 13.87 -7.93 24.12
C ASP A 460 15.39 -8.14 24.11
N LYS A 461 16.17 -7.11 23.73
CA LYS A 461 17.65 -7.17 23.71
C LYS A 461 18.27 -7.31 25.12
N ASP A 462 17.47 -7.16 26.17
CA ASP A 462 17.95 -7.05 27.55
C ASP A 462 18.30 -8.40 28.22
N ALA A 463 18.29 -9.52 27.48
CA ALA A 463 18.64 -10.84 28.03
C ALA A 463 20.07 -11.31 27.71
N GLU A 464 20.82 -10.62 26.83
CA GLU A 464 22.15 -11.07 26.37
C GLU A 464 23.29 -10.05 26.57
N GLU A 465 23.09 -8.95 27.29
CA GLU A 465 24.22 -8.13 27.76
C GLU A 465 24.83 -8.71 29.05
N GLY A 466 25.47 -9.88 28.87
CA GLY A 466 26.29 -10.56 29.87
C GLY A 466 27.65 -11.00 29.35
N ALA A 467 28.05 -10.62 28.12
CA ALA A 467 29.40 -10.82 27.61
C ALA A 467 29.73 -9.77 26.53
N PRO A 468 30.86 -9.04 26.63
CA PRO A 468 31.35 -8.23 25.53
C PRO A 468 31.96 -9.17 24.49
N ASP A 469 31.34 -9.30 23.32
CA ASP A 469 32.00 -9.87 22.15
C ASP A 469 32.98 -8.82 21.59
N ASP A 470 34.25 -9.03 21.92
CA ASP A 470 35.41 -8.40 21.32
C ASP A 470 35.50 -8.85 19.85
N ALA A 471 34.82 -8.12 18.98
CA ALA A 471 35.10 -8.09 17.54
C ALA A 471 35.55 -6.67 17.20
N SER A 472 36.74 -6.33 17.68
CA SER A 472 37.56 -5.24 17.16
C SER A 472 37.67 -5.38 15.64
N LEU A 473 36.96 -4.51 14.91
CA LEU A 473 37.32 -4.18 13.54
C LEU A 473 38.71 -3.56 13.60
N GLY A 474 39.68 -4.25 13.00
CA GLY A 474 41.08 -3.85 13.02
C GLY A 474 41.27 -2.42 12.53
N ASP A 475 41.87 -1.62 13.39
CA ASP A 475 42.62 -0.42 13.02
C ASP A 475 43.76 -0.89 12.10
N ASP A 476 43.68 -0.56 10.82
CA ASP A 476 44.84 -0.53 9.94
C ASP A 476 45.36 0.90 9.93
N ASP A 477 46.41 1.11 10.72
CA ASP A 477 47.26 2.29 10.72
C ASP A 477 47.75 2.59 9.29
N SER A 478 47.47 3.80 8.81
CA SER A 478 48.31 4.45 7.82
C SER A 478 48.46 5.92 8.19
N ASP A 479 49.48 6.17 9.02
CA ASP A 479 50.10 7.47 9.24
C ASP A 479 50.30 8.22 7.91
N GLY A 480 49.93 9.50 7.93
CA GLY A 480 50.07 10.40 6.81
C GLY A 480 49.71 11.83 7.20
N ASP A 481 50.57 12.42 8.03
CA ASP A 481 50.58 13.83 8.41
C ASP A 481 50.23 14.78 7.25
N THR A 482 49.35 15.75 7.48
CA THR A 482 49.77 17.17 7.59
C THR A 482 48.60 18.10 7.91
N GLU A 483 48.86 18.94 8.91
CA GLU A 483 48.21 20.19 9.27
C GLU A 483 47.68 21.01 8.06
N TYR A 484 46.51 21.65 8.18
CA TYR A 484 46.43 23.13 8.27
C TYR A 484 44.98 23.67 8.32
N MET A 485 44.80 24.63 9.23
CA MET A 485 43.84 25.75 9.27
C MET A 485 42.40 25.54 9.76
N SER A 486 42.26 25.87 11.06
CA SER A 486 41.27 26.81 11.58
C SER A 486 41.30 28.17 10.87
N ASP A 487 40.15 28.65 10.44
CA ASP A 487 39.49 29.88 10.95
C ASP A 487 38.02 29.91 10.51
#